data_AF-A0A6P0IMS6-F1
#
_entry.id   AF-A0A6P0IMS6-F1
#
_cell.length_a   1.000
_cell.length_b   1.000
_cell.length_c   1.000
_cell.angle_alpha   90.00
_cell.angle_beta   90.00
_cell.angle_gamma   90.00
#
_symmetry.space_group_name_H-M   'P 1'
#
loop_
_entity.id
_entity.type
_entity.pdbx_description
1 polymer ?
#
loop_
_entity_poly.entity_id
_entity_poly.type
_entity_poly.pdbx_seq_one_letter_code
_entity_poly.pdbx_strand_id
1 'polypeptide(L)'
;MFTLSEEVMEESVTYQDIIQKGVQKGLQRGKQEGALLVVIRQLTLRLGLLDPVLQQRIEGLSITRLEELSEALLDFETATDLAVWLDH
;
A
#
# COMPACT_ATOMS: atom_id res chain seq x y z
N MET A 1 31.58 -0.89 28.20
CA MET A 1 30.69 -0.87 27.01
C MET A 1 31.06 0.39 26.25
N PHE A 2 31.67 0.27 25.07
CA PHE A 2 31.99 1.44 24.23
C PHE A 2 30.78 1.72 23.33
N THR A 3 30.15 2.88 23.50
CA THR A 3 29.14 3.37 22.55
C THR A 3 29.86 4.21 21.50
N LEU A 4 29.70 3.88 20.22
CA LEU A 4 30.12 4.77 19.15
C LEU A 4 29.23 6.02 19.18
N SER A 5 29.84 7.20 19.09
CA SER A 5 29.09 8.45 18.89
C SER A 5 28.36 8.40 17.56
N GLU A 6 27.18 9.03 17.48
CA GLU A 6 26.33 9.09 16.28
C GLU A 6 27.11 9.56 15.05
N GLU A 7 27.95 10.57 15.22
CA GLU A 7 28.85 11.12 14.19
C GLU A 7 29.81 10.07 13.60
N VAL A 8 30.34 9.15 14.42
CA VAL A 8 31.24 8.07 13.94
C VAL A 8 30.44 6.91 13.33
N MET A 9 29.19 6.72 13.74
CA MET A 9 28.29 5.72 13.17
C MET A 9 27.80 6.13 11.78
N GLU A 10 27.57 7.42 11.52
CA GLU A 10 27.13 7.93 10.22
C GLU A 10 28.14 7.67 9.08
N GLU A 11 29.43 7.60 9.41
CA GLU A 11 30.50 7.23 8.47
C GLU A 11 30.58 5.72 8.21
N SER A 12 29.90 4.88 9.02
CA SER A 12 29.90 3.43 8.85
C SER A 12 29.04 3.01 7.66
N VAL A 13 29.64 2.23 6.76
CA VAL A 13 28.93 1.60 5.62
C VAL A 13 27.73 0.77 6.10
N THR A 14 27.86 0.08 7.24
CA THR A 14 26.75 -0.71 7.80
C THR A 14 25.58 0.16 8.24
N TYR A 15 25.86 1.33 8.80
CA TYR A 15 24.82 2.27 9.22
C TYR A 15 24.10 2.86 8.01
N GLN A 16 24.86 3.29 6.99
CA GLN A 16 24.30 3.81 5.75
C GLN A 16 23.40 2.78 5.06
N ASP A 17 23.80 1.51 5.02
CA ASP A 17 22.99 0.41 4.48
C ASP A 17 21.67 0.23 5.24
N ILE A 18 21.69 0.35 6.58
CA ILE A 18 20.47 0.25 7.40
C ILE A 18 19.52 1.40 7.08
N ILE A 19 20.03 2.63 7.00
CA ILE A 19 19.23 3.81 6.66
C ILE A 19 18.64 3.66 5.25
N GLN A 20 19.45 3.28 4.26
CA GLN A 20 18.99 3.08 2.89
C GLN A 20 17.89 2.01 2.82
N LYS A 21 18.08 0.85 3.47
CA LYS A 21 17.04 -0.20 3.54
C LYS A 21 15.78 0.30 4.24
N GLY A 22 15.92 1.11 5.29
CA GLY A 22 14.80 1.73 6.00
C GLY A 22 14.00 2.66 5.11
N VAL A 23 14.66 3.56 4.38
CA VAL A 23 14.05 4.50 3.43
C VAL A 23 13.33 3.75 2.31
N GLN A 24 13.97 2.73 1.72
CA GLN A 24 13.36 1.93 0.65
C GLN A 24 12.09 1.20 1.13
N LYS A 25 12.14 0.57 2.30
CA LYS A 25 10.96 -0.07 2.91
C LYS A 25 9.86 0.94 3.21
N GLY A 26 10.21 2.10 3.76
CA GLY A 26 9.27 3.17 4.07
C GLY A 26 8.59 3.71 2.82
N LEU A 27 9.34 3.94 1.74
CA LEU A 27 8.81 4.39 0.46
C LEU A 27 7.86 3.34 -0.16
N GLN A 28 8.25 2.06 -0.14
CA GLN A 28 7.41 0.98 -0.66
C GLN A 28 6.10 0.87 0.12
N ARG A 29 6.17 0.92 1.45
CA ARG A 29 4.98 0.88 2.33
C ARG A 29 4.09 2.10 2.10
N GLY A 30 4.66 3.30 2.05
CA GLY A 30 3.91 4.54 1.83
C GLY A 30 3.19 4.58 0.49
N LYS A 31 3.82 4.04 -0.57
CA LYS A 31 3.16 3.89 -1.87
C LYS A 31 1.96 2.95 -1.81
N GLN A 32 2.10 1.79 -1.17
CA GLN A 32 1.01 0.81 -1.03
C GLN A 32 -0.14 1.36 -0.17
N GLU A 33 0.16 1.94 0.99
CA GLU A 33 -0.86 2.54 1.87
C GLU A 33 -1.59 3.71 1.19
N GLY A 34 -0.86 4.54 0.43
CA GLY A 34 -1.44 5.63 -0.35
C GLY A 34 -2.37 5.14 -1.47
N ALA A 35 -1.95 4.14 -2.24
CA ALA A 35 -2.76 3.54 -3.30
C ALA A 35 -4.05 2.91 -2.71
N LEU A 36 -3.92 2.13 -1.63
CA LEU A 36 -5.03 1.50 -0.94
C LEU A 36 -6.06 2.55 -0.45
N LEU A 37 -5.60 3.61 0.20
CA LEU A 37 -6.47 4.68 0.69
C LEU A 37 -7.26 5.35 -0.43
N VAL A 38 -6.61 5.61 -1.57
CA VAL A 38 -7.24 6.24 -2.73
C VAL A 38 -8.25 5.29 -3.38
N VAL A 39 -7.91 4.01 -3.55
CA VAL A 39 -8.82 2.99 -4.10
C VAL A 39 -10.07 2.82 -3.23
N ILE A 40 -9.91 2.66 -1.91
CA ILE A 40 -11.05 2.50 -0.98
C ILE A 40 -11.98 3.73 -1.03
N ARG A 41 -11.42 4.94 -1.09
CA ARG A 41 -12.23 6.16 -1.21
C ARG A 41 -13.01 6.20 -2.52
N GLN A 42 -12.36 5.87 -3.65
CA GLN A 42 -13.03 5.85 -4.95
C GLN A 42 -14.14 4.81 -5.03
N LEU A 43 -13.88 3.60 -4.53
CA LEU A 43 -14.89 2.54 -4.46
C LEU A 43 -16.06 2.93 -3.57
N THR A 44 -15.79 3.54 -2.40
CA THR A 44 -16.85 4.03 -1.51
C THR A 44 -17.70 5.13 -2.17
N LEU A 45 -17.07 6.02 -2.95
CA LEU A 45 -17.77 7.09 -3.67
C LEU A 45 -18.63 6.55 -4.81
N ARG A 46 -18.19 5.50 -5.51
CA ARG A 46 -18.90 4.91 -6.65
C ARG A 46 -20.00 3.94 -6.23
N LEU A 47 -19.68 3.03 -5.32
CA LEU A 47 -20.52 1.89 -4.97
C LEU A 47 -21.28 2.09 -3.64
N GLY A 48 -21.00 3.18 -2.93
CA GLY A 48 -21.53 3.42 -1.59
C GLY A 48 -20.76 2.66 -0.52
N LEU A 49 -21.44 2.36 0.60
CA LEU A 49 -20.80 1.71 1.74
C LEU A 49 -20.36 0.29 1.37
N LEU A 50 -19.04 0.04 1.40
CA LEU A 50 -18.46 -1.25 1.06
C LEU A 50 -18.68 -2.27 2.18
N ASP A 51 -18.94 -3.52 1.79
CA ASP A 51 -18.98 -4.64 2.72
C ASP A 51 -17.59 -4.83 3.39
N PRO A 52 -17.53 -5.05 4.73
CA PRO A 52 -16.27 -5.24 5.43
C PRO A 52 -15.40 -6.38 4.88
N VAL A 53 -16.00 -7.44 4.33
CA VAL A 53 -15.28 -8.56 3.73
C VAL A 53 -14.57 -8.11 2.45
N LEU A 54 -15.23 -7.30 1.61
CA LEU A 54 -14.61 -6.75 0.40
C LEU A 54 -13.47 -5.79 0.77
N GLN A 55 -13.68 -4.96 1.79
CA GLN A 55 -12.64 -4.05 2.27
C GLN A 55 -11.39 -4.81 2.74
N GLN A 56 -11.53 -5.86 3.55
CA GLN A 56 -10.40 -6.68 4.00
C GLN A 56 -9.65 -7.34 2.84
N ARG A 57 -10.37 -7.80 1.80
CA ARG A 57 -9.74 -8.35 0.61
C ARG A 57 -8.90 -7.31 -0.13
N ILE A 58 -9.40 -6.08 -0.25
CA ILE A 58 -8.68 -4.98 -0.90
C ILE A 58 -7.45 -4.59 -0.09
N GLU A 59 -7.53 -4.55 1.24
CA GLU A 59 -6.40 -4.28 2.15
C GLU A 59 -5.26 -5.31 2.00
N GLY A 60 -5.58 -6.54 1.58
CA GLY A 60 -4.61 -7.60 1.30
C GLY A 60 -3.95 -7.53 -0.09
N LEU A 61 -4.35 -6.60 -0.96
CA LEU A 61 -3.81 -6.52 -2.32
C LEU A 61 -2.39 -5.98 -2.35
N SER A 62 -1.62 -6.47 -3.32
CA SER A 62 -0.31 -5.90 -3.68
C SER A 62 -0.50 -4.53 -4.32
N ILE A 63 0.56 -3.70 -4.33
CA ILE A 63 0.52 -2.39 -4.99
C ILE A 63 0.13 -2.49 -6.48
N THR A 64 0.66 -3.48 -7.20
CA THR A 64 0.32 -3.69 -8.62
C THR A 64 -1.16 -4.02 -8.80
N ARG A 65 -1.73 -4.87 -7.93
CA ARG A 65 -3.17 -5.15 -7.96
C ARG A 65 -4.01 -3.92 -7.61
N LEU A 66 -3.54 -3.07 -6.69
CA LEU A 66 -4.22 -1.82 -6.37
C LEU A 66 -4.19 -0.84 -7.55
N GLU A 67 -3.10 -0.79 -8.31
CA GLU A 67 -2.99 0.00 -9.54
C GLU A 67 -3.95 -0.52 -10.62
N GLU A 68 -4.00 -1.83 -10.87
CA GLU A 68 -4.97 -2.45 -11.78
C GLU A 68 -6.42 -2.18 -11.36
N LEU A 69 -6.71 -2.31 -10.06
CA LEU A 69 -8.03 -2.02 -9.50
C LEU A 69 -8.40 -0.54 -9.69
N SER A 70 -7.41 0.37 -9.64
CA SER A 70 -7.65 1.81 -9.82
C SER A 70 -8.15 2.18 -11.22
N GLU A 71 -7.82 1.36 -12.22
CA GLU A 71 -8.33 1.49 -13.59
C GLU A 71 -9.67 0.76 -13.73
N ALA A 72 -9.73 -0.51 -13.31
CA ALA A 72 -10.92 -1.34 -13.44
C ALA A 72 -12.14 -0.78 -12.70
N LEU A 73 -11.92 -0.11 -11.55
CA LEU A 73 -13.02 0.46 -10.76
C LEU A 73 -13.82 1.53 -11.51
N LEU A 74 -13.26 2.09 -12.58
CA LEU A 74 -13.93 3.08 -13.42
C LEU A 74 -15.08 2.47 -14.22
N ASP A 75 -15.09 1.16 -14.42
CA ASP A 75 -16.12 0.43 -15.15
C ASP A 75 -17.13 -0.27 -14.23
N PHE A 76 -16.93 -0.23 -12.91
CA PHE A 76 -17.85 -0.88 -11.97
C PHE A 76 -19.15 -0.10 -11.82
N GLU A 77 -20.28 -0.81 -11.91
CA GLU A 77 -21.62 -0.29 -11.65
C GLU A 77 -22.14 -0.73 -10.28
N THR A 78 -21.67 -1.88 -9.79
CA THR A 78 -22.18 -2.53 -8.57
C THR A 78 -21.06 -3.14 -7.71
N ALA A 79 -21.38 -3.43 -6.45
CA ALA A 79 -20.49 -4.19 -5.56
C ALA A 79 -20.22 -5.62 -6.06
N THR A 80 -21.10 -6.18 -6.91
CA THR A 80 -20.90 -7.48 -7.55
C THR A 80 -19.74 -7.44 -8.55
N ASP A 81 -19.59 -6.35 -9.31
CA ASP A 81 -18.49 -6.21 -10.28
C ASP A 81 -17.13 -6.22 -9.57
N LEU A 82 -17.04 -5.50 -8.44
CA LEU A 82 -15.88 -5.52 -7.56
C LEU A 82 -15.61 -6.92 -7.00
N ALA A 83 -16.64 -7.63 -6.52
CA ALA A 83 -16.47 -8.98 -5.98
C ALA A 83 -15.94 -9.96 -7.04
N VAL A 84 -16.50 -9.92 -8.25
CA VAL A 84 -16.05 -10.72 -9.39
C VAL A 84 -14.61 -10.38 -9.76
N TRP A 85 -14.24 -9.10 -9.80
CA TRP A 85 -12.88 -8.68 -10.10
C TRP A 85 -11.87 -9.22 -9.06
N LEU A 86 -12.22 -9.15 -7.77
CA LEU A 86 -11.36 -9.63 -6.68
C LEU A 86 -11.17 -11.16 -6.66
N ASP A 87 -12.05 -11.92 -7.31
CA ASP A 87 -11.97 -13.38 -7.43
C ASP A 87 -11.02 -13.85 -8.55
N HIS A 88 -10.47 -12.92 -9.35
CA HIS A 88 -9.50 -13.18 -10.42
C HIS A 88 -8.09 -12.70 -10.05
#